data_AF-A0A7X9FKD1-F1
#
_entry.id   AF-A0A7X9FKD1-F1
#
_cell.length_a   1.000
_cell.length_b   1.000
_cell.length_c   1.000
_cell.angle_alpha   90.00
_cell.angle_beta   90.00
_cell.angle_gamma   90.00
#
_symmetry.space_group_name_H-M   'P 1'
#
loop_
_entity.id
_entity.type
_entity.pdbx_description
1 polymer ?
#
loop_
_entity_poly.entity_id
_entity_poly.type
_entity_poly.pdbx_seq_one_letter_code
_entity_poly.pdbx_strand_id
1 'polypeptide(L)' 'MADVIDYRILGDDMQIVEITLDPGEGVRAETGAMLYIEGDIEMGTSSGGGLLSGLKRMVSGESFFITTFENTG' A
#
# COMPACT_ATOMS: atom_id res chain seq x y z
N MET A 1 -3.08 -11.08 -16.33
CA MET A 1 -4.04 -9.95 -16.29
C MET A 1 -4.38 -9.86 -14.82
N ALA A 2 -4.04 -8.74 -14.16
CA ALA A 2 -4.28 -8.62 -12.71
C ALA A 2 -5.79 -8.66 -12.49
N ASP A 3 -6.23 -9.36 -11.44
CA ASP A 3 -7.62 -9.36 -11.02
C ASP A 3 -8.02 -7.95 -10.55
N VAL A 4 -9.32 -7.70 -10.45
CA VAL A 4 -9.83 -6.45 -9.90
C VAL A 4 -9.83 -6.59 -8.38
N ILE A 5 -8.95 -5.83 -7.74
CA ILE A 5 -8.86 -5.75 -6.27
C ILE A 5 -10.22 -5.38 -5.67
N ASP A 6 -10.67 -6.18 -4.71
CA ASP A 6 -11.86 -5.93 -3.91
C ASP A 6 -11.59 -4.87 -2.82
N TYR A 7 -12.53 -3.93 -2.65
CA TYR A 7 -12.43 -2.90 -1.61
C TYR A 7 -13.78 -2.47 -1.07
N ARG A 8 -13.77 -1.91 0.14
CA ARG A 8 -14.93 -1.28 0.78
C ARG A 8 -14.53 0.00 1.51
N ILE A 9 -15.36 1.04 1.39
CA ILE A 9 -15.21 2.25 2.20
C ILE A 9 -16.09 2.11 3.44
N LEU A 10 -15.50 2.27 4.62
CA LEU A 10 -16.17 2.20 5.91
C LEU A 10 -16.20 3.59 6.56
N GLY A 11 -17.30 3.91 7.23
CA GLY A 11 -17.49 5.20 7.91
C GLY A 11 -18.21 6.26 7.07
N ASP A 12 -18.51 7.39 7.69
CA ASP A 12 -19.20 8.54 7.09
C ASP A 12 -18.34 9.80 7.20
N ASP A 13 -18.19 10.35 8.41
CA ASP A 13 -17.34 11.53 8.66
C ASP A 13 -15.83 11.21 8.66
N MET A 14 -15.45 10.05 9.18
CA MET A 14 -14.08 9.53 9.18
C MET A 14 -14.05 8.22 8.43
N GLN A 15 -13.54 8.28 7.20
CA GLN A 15 -13.58 7.15 6.28
C GLN A 15 -12.25 6.40 6.24
N ILE A 16 -12.36 5.08 6.07
CA ILE A 16 -11.23 4.19 5.82
C ILE A 16 -11.56 3.31 4.62
N VAL A 17 -10.53 2.92 3.87
CA VAL A 17 -10.68 1.93 2.79
C VAL A 17 -10.11 0.60 3.28
N GLU A 18 -10.98 -0.40 3.34
CA GLU A 18 -10.61 -1.79 3.56
C GLU A 18 -10.38 -2.45 2.20
N ILE A 19 -9.26 -3.13 2.04
CA ILE A 19 -8.85 -3.78 0.79
C ILE A 19 -8.69 -5.27 1.07
N THR A 20 -9.33 -6.10 0.25
CA THR A 20 -9.18 -7.55 0.30
C THR A 20 -8.23 -7.98 -0.82
N LEU A 21 -7.25 -8.81 -0.46
CA LEU A 21 -6.23 -9.30 -1.38
C LEU A 21 -6.34 -10.82 -1.49
N ASP A 22 -6.51 -11.32 -2.70
CA ASP A 22 -6.38 -12.74 -2.97
C ASP A 22 -4.92 -13.19 -2.87
N PRO A 23 -4.64 -14.50 -2.72
CA PRO A 23 -3.27 -15.00 -2.66
C PRO A 23 -2.43 -14.56 -3.86
N GLY A 24 -1.30 -13.91 -3.60
CA GLY A 24 -0.40 -13.34 -4.60
C GLY A 24 -0.77 -11.95 -5.11
N GLU A 25 -1.84 -11.34 -4.59
CA GLU A 25 -2.16 -9.94 -4.84
C GLU A 25 -1.46 -9.01 -3.87
N GLY A 26 -1.25 -7.77 -4.29
CA GLY A 26 -0.64 -6.75 -3.45
C GLY A 26 -1.06 -5.34 -3.79
N VAL A 27 -1.02 -4.49 -2.77
CA VAL A 27 -1.34 -3.07 -2.85
C VAL A 27 -0.18 -2.21 -2.36
N ARG A 28 -0.01 -1.04 -2.96
CA ARG A 28 0.95 -0.03 -2.50
C ARG A 28 0.22 1.12 -1.85
N ALA A 29 0.67 1.53 -0.67
CA ALA A 29 0.15 2.69 0.02
C ALA A 29 1.29 3.59 0.52
N GLU A 30 0.92 4.83 0.81
CA GLU A 30 1.82 5.76 1.47
C GLU A 30 2.18 5.27 2.88
N THR A 31 3.42 5.48 3.29
CA THR A 31 3.86 5.17 4.64
C THR A 31 3.01 5.93 5.66
N GLY A 32 2.40 5.20 6.60
CA GLY A 32 1.52 5.76 7.63
C GLY A 32 0.03 5.79 7.27
N ALA A 33 -0.36 5.42 6.04
CA ALA A 33 -1.76 5.31 5.65
C ALA A 33 -2.44 4.03 6.17
N MET A 34 -1.65 3.00 6.52
CA MET A 34 -2.17 1.74 7.04
C MET A 34 -2.70 1.89 8.46
N LEU A 35 -3.92 1.40 8.70
CA LEU A 35 -4.57 1.41 10.00
C LEU A 35 -4.51 0.05 10.70
N TYR A 36 -4.80 -1.04 9.97
CA TYR A 36 -4.69 -2.40 10.45
C TYR A 36 -4.41 -3.36 9.29
N ILE A 37 -3.98 -4.58 9.65
CA ILE A 37 -3.76 -5.73 8.77
C ILE A 37 -4.38 -6.96 9.43
N GLU A 38 -4.98 -7.82 8.63
CA GLU A 38 -5.52 -9.12 9.05
C GLU A 38 -5.08 -10.21 8.06
N GLY A 39 -4.78 -11.41 8.57
CA GLY A 39 -4.36 -12.55 7.75
C GLY A 39 -2.87 -12.55 7.36
N ASP A 40 -2.55 -13.30 6.30
CA ASP A 40 -1.18 -13.61 5.86
C ASP A 40 -0.61 -12.55 4.90
N ILE A 41 -0.63 -11.28 5.34
CA ILE A 41 -0.13 -10.14 4.57
C ILE A 41 1.32 -9.79 4.98
N GLU A 42 2.25 -9.86 4.04
CA GLU A 42 3.62 -9.37 4.22
C GLU A 42 3.74 -7.88 3.85
N MET A 43 4.47 -7.12 4.68
CA MET A 43 4.72 -5.70 4.49
C MET A 43 6.18 -5.44 4.11
N GLY A 44 6.40 -4.82 2.95
CA GLY A 44 7.70 -4.37 2.47
C GLY A 44 7.74 -2.86 2.26
N THR A 45 8.62 -2.14 2.95
CA THR A 45 8.85 -0.71 2.68
C THR A 45 10.08 -0.52 1.80
N SER A 46 9.94 0.22 0.70
CA SER A 46 11.05 0.57 -0.18
C SER A 46 10.95 2.01 -0.65
N SER A 47 12.06 2.56 -1.13
CA SER A 47 12.07 3.85 -1.82
C SER A 47 11.51 3.78 -3.25
N GLY A 48 11.05 2.60 -3.69
CA GLY A 48 10.43 2.42 -5.01
C GLY A 48 11.38 2.70 -6.18
N GLY A 49 12.64 2.27 -6.08
CA GLY A 49 13.64 2.43 -7.15
C GLY A 49 15.03 2.92 -6.72
N GLY A 50 15.38 2.83 -5.42
CA GLY A 50 16.70 3.22 -4.90
C GLY A 50 16.80 4.71 -4.47
N LEU A 51 17.95 5.09 -3.91
CA LEU A 51 18.17 6.42 -3.30
C LEU A 51 17.89 7.58 -4.27
N LEU A 52 18.35 7.48 -5.52
CA LEU A 52 18.17 8.53 -6.53
C LEU A 52 16.68 8.74 -6.88
N SER A 53 15.94 7.64 -7.02
CA SER A 53 14.51 7.67 -7.36
C SER A 53 13.67 8.21 -6.21
N GLY A 54 14.02 7.85 -4.96
CA GLY A 54 13.41 8.42 -3.77
C GLY A 54 13.68 9.92 -3.62
N LEU A 55 14.91 10.38 -3.87
CA LEU A 55 15.25 11.81 -3.78
C LEU A 55 14.52 12.64 -4.85
N LYS A 56 14.40 12.13 -6.07
CA LYS A 56 13.62 12.81 -7.12
C LYS A 56 12.15 12.97 -6.75
N ARG A 57 11.57 11.94 -6.11
CA ARG A 57 10.19 11.93 -5.61
C ARG A 57 9.98 12.91 -4.45
N MET A 58 10.94 12.99 -3.54
CA MET A 58 10.93 13.99 -2.47
C MET A 58 10.97 15.42 -3.01
N VAL A 59 11.71 15.67 -4.10
CA VAL A 59 11.77 17.00 -4.75
C VAL A 59 10.45 17.33 -5.48
N SER A 60 9.72 16.34 -6.02
CA SER A 60 8.37 16.55 -6.55
C SER A 60 7.29 16.70 -5.47
N GLY A 61 7.66 16.58 -4.18
CA GLY A 61 6.74 16.67 -3.05
C GLY A 61 5.96 15.38 -2.77
N GLU A 62 6.33 14.28 -3.41
CA GLU A 62 5.76 12.95 -3.17
C GLU A 62 6.52 12.21 -2.07
N SER A 63 5.85 11.29 -1.36
CA SER A 63 6.44 10.55 -0.23
C SER A 63 7.67 9.73 -0.66
N PHE A 64 8.78 9.86 0.08
CA PHE A 64 10.06 9.20 -0.24
C PHE A 64 9.97 7.66 -0.09
N PHE A 65 9.07 7.18 0.76
CA PHE A 65 8.88 5.77 1.06
C PHE A 65 7.51 5.31 0.59
N ILE A 66 7.46 4.14 -0.04
CA ILE A 66 6.23 3.45 -0.41
C ILE A 66 6.24 2.11 0.31
N THR A 67 5.11 1.79 0.92
CA THR A 67 4.91 0.50 1.56
C THR A 67 4.06 -0.37 0.64
N THR A 68 4.54 -1.59 0.39
CA THR A 68 3.83 -2.63 -0.37
C THR A 68 3.33 -3.66 0.62
N PHE A 69 2.08 -4.07 0.46
CA PHE A 69 1.42 -5.13 1.21
C PHE A 69 1.04 -6.22 0.22
N GLU A 70 1.44 -7.46 0.48
CA GLU A 70 1.24 -8.59 -0.42
C GLU A 70 0.66 -9.77 0.36
N ASN A 71 -0.38 -10.41 -0.17
CA ASN A 71 -0.93 -11.62 0.43
C ASN A 71 -0.08 -12.83 0.04
N THR A 72 0.49 -13.49 1.04
CA THR A 72 1.37 -14.66 0.88
C THR A 72 0.69 -16.00 1.21
N GLY A 73 -0.61 -15.99 1.58
CA GLY A 73 -1.41 -17.17 1.96
C GLY A 73 -2.77 -17.24 1.28
#